data_AF-A0A961AGM6-F1
#
_entry.id   AF-A0A961AGM6-F1
#
_cell.length_a   1.000
_cell.length_b   1.000
_cell.length_c   1.000
_cell.angle_alpha   90.00
_cell.angle_beta   90.00
_cell.angle_gamma   90.00
#
_symmetry.space_group_name_H-M   'P 1'
#
loop_
_entity.id
_entity.type
_entity.pdbx_description
1 polymer ?
#
loop_
_entity_poly.entity_id
_entity_poly.type
_entity_poly.pdbx_seq_one_letter_code
_entity_poly.pdbx_strand_id
1 'polypeptide(L)'
;AAIWRGGCIIRAKFLNRITDAYRSQPDLGNLMLDPFFKDVLTQSQQNWRDVVALATLNGIPVPAFSASLGYYDSYRAERLPANLLQAQRDFFGAHTYERIDKPEGEFFHTDWPEVIG
;
A
#
# COMPACT_ATOMS: atom_id res chain seq x y z
N ALA A 1 15.60 10.79 -9.82
CA ALA A 1 15.66 9.81 -10.94
C ALA A 1 16.61 10.20 -12.09
N ALA A 2 17.03 11.47 -12.24
CA ALA A 2 17.78 11.91 -13.42
C ALA A 2 19.11 11.16 -13.68
N ILE A 3 19.79 10.72 -12.62
CA ILE A 3 21.05 9.95 -12.66
C ILE A 3 20.89 8.52 -13.19
N TRP A 4 19.67 7.97 -13.20
CA TRP A 4 19.38 6.63 -13.69
C TRP A 4 19.02 6.59 -15.18
N ARG A 5 19.26 7.69 -15.91
CA ARG A 5 18.86 7.81 -17.32
C ARG A 5 19.98 7.51 -18.31
N GLY A 6 21.25 7.56 -17.88
CA GLY A 6 22.40 7.29 -18.73
C GLY A 6 23.41 6.41 -18.03
N GLY A 7 23.38 5.10 -18.32
CA GLY A 7 24.43 4.16 -17.90
C GLY A 7 24.02 3.04 -16.94
N CYS A 8 22.84 3.09 -16.31
CA CYS A 8 22.37 2.00 -15.44
C CYS A 8 21.52 0.96 -16.19
N ILE A 9 21.43 -0.24 -15.60
CA ILE A 9 20.69 -1.40 -16.17
C ILE A 9 19.20 -1.09 -16.34
N ILE A 10 18.60 -0.30 -15.44
CA ILE A 10 17.17 -0.01 -15.41
C ILE A 10 16.75 1.20 -16.27
N ARG A 11 17.65 1.70 -17.14
CA ARG A 11 17.37 2.86 -17.98
C ARG A 11 16.11 2.65 -18.83
N ALA A 12 15.16 3.57 -18.75
CA ALA A 12 13.90 3.50 -19.50
C ALA A 12 13.30 4.89 -19.73
N LYS A 13 12.50 5.05 -20.79
CA LYS A 13 11.67 6.26 -21.02
C LYS A 13 10.77 6.56 -19.80
N PHE A 14 10.37 5.51 -19.08
CA PHE A 14 9.62 5.59 -17.82
C PHE A 14 10.28 6.48 -16.76
N LEU A 15 11.62 6.46 -16.65
CA LEU A 15 12.35 7.28 -15.66
C LEU A 15 12.25 8.79 -15.93
N ASN A 16 11.93 9.20 -17.16
CA ASN A 16 11.64 10.61 -17.45
C ASN A 16 10.35 11.04 -16.76
N ARG A 17 9.30 10.21 -16.79
CA ARG A 17 8.02 10.51 -16.11
C ARG A 17 8.20 10.69 -14.60
N ILE A 18 9.02 9.84 -13.98
CA ILE A 18 9.38 10.00 -12.55
C ILE A 18 10.13 11.31 -12.33
N THR A 19 11.07 11.65 -13.21
CA THR A 19 11.82 12.91 -13.11
C THR A 19 10.90 14.12 -13.25
N ASP A 20 9.94 14.06 -14.16
CA ASP A 20 8.98 15.13 -14.41
C ASP A 20 8.01 15.30 -13.24
N ALA A 21 7.51 14.21 -12.64
CA ALA A 21 6.67 14.24 -11.45
C ALA A 21 7.34 15.00 -10.29
N TYR A 22 8.59 14.63 -9.94
CA TYR A 22 9.34 15.31 -8.87
C TYR A 22 9.83 16.71 -9.25
N ARG A 23 9.93 17.05 -10.53
CA ARG A 23 10.19 18.44 -10.96
C ARG A 23 8.94 19.31 -10.78
N SER A 24 7.76 18.75 -11.05
CA SER A 24 6.49 19.44 -10.89
C SER A 24 6.09 19.60 -9.42
N GLN A 25 6.36 18.58 -8.60
CA GLN A 25 6.08 18.58 -7.17
C GLN A 25 7.25 17.94 -6.40
N PRO A 26 8.24 18.74 -5.97
CA PRO A 26 9.42 18.23 -5.27
C PRO A 26 9.10 17.47 -3.97
N ASP A 27 8.02 17.87 -3.31
CA ASP A 27 7.56 17.38 -2.00
C ASP A 27 6.56 16.22 -2.14
N LEU A 28 6.46 15.61 -3.34
CA LEU A 28 5.56 14.50 -3.63
C LEU A 28 5.86 13.29 -2.73
N GLY A 29 4.96 13.01 -1.78
CA GLY A 29 5.12 11.90 -0.83
C GLY A 29 5.05 10.50 -1.45
N ASN A 30 4.35 10.35 -2.57
CA ASN A 30 4.25 9.07 -3.29
C ASN A 30 3.96 9.28 -4.78
N LEU A 31 4.65 8.55 -5.66
CA LEU A 31 4.47 8.62 -7.11
C LEU A 31 3.04 8.28 -7.57
N MET A 32 2.31 7.45 -6.84
CA MET A 32 0.91 7.11 -7.18
C MET A 32 -0.04 8.32 -7.09
N LEU A 33 0.39 9.41 -6.44
CA LEU A 33 -0.39 10.64 -6.30
C LEU A 33 -0.16 11.62 -7.45
N ASP A 34 0.92 11.46 -8.23
CA ASP A 34 1.16 12.29 -9.41
C ASP A 34 0.08 12.00 -10.49
N PRO A 35 -0.42 13.03 -11.20
CA PRO A 35 -1.52 12.88 -12.16
C PRO A 35 -1.27 11.84 -13.26
N PHE A 36 -0.04 11.75 -13.79
CA PHE A 36 0.28 10.80 -14.86
C PHE A 36 0.22 9.36 -14.34
N PHE A 37 0.85 9.08 -13.21
CA PHE A 37 0.87 7.72 -12.64
C PHE A 37 -0.52 7.30 -12.12
N LYS A 38 -1.26 8.24 -11.50
CA LYS A 38 -2.64 8.00 -11.06
C LYS A 38 -3.54 7.59 -12.23
N ASP A 39 -3.44 8.28 -13.37
CA ASP A 39 -4.22 7.98 -14.56
C ASP A 39 -3.88 6.58 -15.12
N VAL A 40 -2.58 6.28 -15.27
CA VAL A 40 -2.11 4.96 -15.70
C VAL A 40 -2.64 3.84 -14.80
N LEU A 41 -2.54 4.00 -13.47
CA LEU A 41 -3.05 3.01 -12.51
C LEU A 41 -4.56 2.86 -12.60
N THR A 42 -5.29 3.97 -12.72
CA THR A 42 -6.76 3.96 -12.82
C THR A 42 -7.24 3.21 -14.06
N GLN A 43 -6.57 3.40 -15.20
CA GLN A 43 -6.91 2.75 -16.46
C GLN A 43 -6.50 1.27 -16.50
N SER A 44 -5.40 0.89 -15.82
CA SER A 44 -4.82 -0.46 -15.92
C SER A 44 -5.26 -1.43 -14.81
N GLN A 45 -5.82 -0.94 -13.70
CA GLN A 45 -6.08 -1.78 -12.52
C GLN A 45 -6.99 -2.98 -12.80
N GLN A 46 -7.97 -2.88 -13.71
CA GLN A 46 -8.86 -4.01 -14.00
C GLN A 46 -8.11 -5.13 -14.72
N ASN A 47 -7.40 -4.80 -15.79
CA ASN A 47 -6.57 -5.77 -16.52
C ASN A 47 -5.52 -6.41 -15.60
N TRP A 48 -4.95 -5.64 -14.68
CA TRP A 48 -4.01 -6.14 -13.69
C TRP A 48 -4.64 -7.18 -12.75
N ARG A 49 -5.86 -6.93 -12.26
CA ARG A 49 -6.63 -7.89 -11.46
C ARG A 49 -6.94 -9.15 -12.25
N ASP A 50 -7.37 -9.01 -13.50
CA ASP A 50 -7.74 -10.15 -14.35
C ASP A 50 -6.53 -11.07 -14.57
N VAL A 51 -5.34 -10.51 -14.81
CA VAL A 51 -4.08 -11.26 -14.93
C VAL A 51 -3.74 -12.00 -13.63
N VAL A 52 -3.83 -11.32 -12.47
CA VAL A 52 -3.53 -11.95 -11.17
C VAL A 52 -4.53 -13.07 -10.86
N ALA A 53 -5.81 -12.86 -11.12
CA ALA A 53 -6.86 -13.86 -10.92
C ALA A 53 -6.65 -15.07 -11.84
N LEU A 54 -6.42 -14.84 -13.12
CA LEU A 54 -6.18 -15.91 -14.10
C LEU A 54 -4.94 -16.72 -13.73
N ALA A 55 -3.83 -16.05 -13.38
CA ALA A 55 -2.61 -16.73 -12.95
C ALA A 55 -2.85 -17.60 -11.70
N THR A 56 -3.57 -17.06 -10.70
CA THR A 56 -3.90 -17.77 -9.47
C THR A 56 -4.75 -19.02 -9.74
N LEU A 57 -5.82 -18.89 -10.55
CA LEU A 57 -6.71 -20.00 -10.90
C LEU A 57 -6.01 -21.12 -11.67
N ASN A 58 -4.94 -20.79 -12.40
CA ASN A 58 -4.17 -21.75 -13.19
C ASN A 58 -2.87 -22.21 -12.50
N GLY A 59 -2.65 -21.84 -11.23
CA GLY A 59 -1.44 -22.24 -10.49
C GLY A 59 -0.14 -21.64 -11.04
N ILE A 60 -0.20 -20.49 -11.71
CA ILE A 60 0.97 -19.78 -12.25
C ILE A 60 1.48 -18.79 -11.19
N PRO A 61 2.75 -18.92 -10.72
CA PRO A 61 3.28 -18.04 -9.69
C PRO A 61 3.57 -16.63 -10.24
N VAL A 62 2.93 -15.62 -9.66
CA VAL A 62 3.08 -14.20 -10.06
C VAL A 62 3.38 -13.27 -8.87
N PRO A 63 4.40 -13.58 -8.04
CA PRO A 63 4.61 -12.94 -6.73
C PRO A 63 4.76 -11.41 -6.81
N ALA A 64 5.46 -10.92 -7.84
CA ALA A 64 5.63 -9.48 -8.02
C ALA A 64 4.30 -8.78 -8.37
N PHE A 65 3.49 -9.38 -9.26
CA PHE A 65 2.19 -8.81 -9.68
C PHE A 65 1.17 -8.85 -8.55
N SER A 66 1.07 -9.96 -7.83
CA SER A 66 0.13 -10.09 -6.71
C SER A 66 0.51 -9.17 -5.54
N ALA A 67 1.80 -9.10 -5.19
CA ALA A 67 2.27 -8.23 -4.12
C ALA A 67 2.08 -6.74 -4.45
N SER A 68 2.41 -6.33 -5.68
CA SER A 68 2.20 -4.93 -6.08
C SER A 68 0.72 -4.56 -6.13
N LEU A 69 -0.17 -5.48 -6.51
CA LEU A 69 -1.63 -5.24 -6.50
C LEU A 69 -2.14 -5.10 -5.06
N GLY A 70 -1.69 -5.99 -4.18
CA GLY A 70 -1.97 -5.92 -2.75
C GLY A 70 -1.51 -4.61 -2.11
N TYR A 71 -0.31 -4.12 -2.49
CA TYR A 71 0.18 -2.82 -2.04
C TYR A 71 -0.68 -1.66 -2.57
N TYR A 72 -1.02 -1.65 -3.85
CA TYR A 72 -1.89 -0.63 -4.45
C TYR A 72 -3.25 -0.58 -3.74
N ASP A 73 -3.88 -1.72 -3.50
CA ASP A 73 -5.16 -1.81 -2.79
C ASP A 73 -5.06 -1.40 -1.32
N SER A 74 -3.96 -1.77 -0.65
CA SER A 74 -3.73 -1.40 0.74
C SER A 74 -3.49 0.11 0.90
N TYR A 75 -2.71 0.71 -0.01
CA TYR A 75 -2.35 2.13 0.07
C TYR A 75 -3.55 3.05 -0.14
N ARG A 76 -4.50 2.67 -1.00
CA ARG A 76 -5.70 3.47 -1.29
C ARG A 76 -6.87 3.23 -0.31
N ALA A 77 -6.74 2.28 0.61
CA ALA A 77 -7.77 1.98 1.60
C ALA A 77 -7.63 2.93 2.79
N GLU A 78 -8.66 3.73 3.06
CA GLU A 78 -8.71 4.58 4.26
C GLU A 78 -8.69 3.75 5.55
N ARG A 79 -9.29 2.55 5.52
CA ARG A 79 -9.35 1.63 6.66
C ARG A 79 -8.78 0.27 6.25
N LEU A 80 -7.74 -0.13 6.95
CA LEU A 80 -7.15 -1.46 6.87
C LEU A 80 -7.56 -2.31 8.07
N PRO A 81 -7.49 -3.65 7.97
CA PRO A 81 -7.78 -4.55 9.10
C PRO A 81 -6.74 -4.50 10.23
N ALA A 82 -5.83 -3.52 10.23
CA ALA A 82 -4.86 -3.31 11.30
C ALA A 82 -5.51 -2.97 12.66
N ASN A 83 -6.77 -2.54 12.67
CA ASN A 83 -7.56 -2.41 13.90
C ASN A 83 -7.74 -3.74 14.63
N LEU A 84 -7.90 -4.86 13.91
CA LEU A 84 -7.96 -6.19 14.52
C LEU A 84 -6.60 -6.57 15.10
N LEU A 85 -5.51 -6.25 14.42
CA LEU A 85 -4.15 -6.46 14.93
C LEU A 85 -3.94 -5.70 16.24
N GLN A 86 -4.37 -4.42 16.30
CA GLN A 86 -4.32 -3.63 17.52
C GLN A 86 -5.16 -4.25 18.65
N ALA A 87 -6.38 -4.71 18.36
CA ALA A 87 -7.23 -5.39 19.33
C ALA A 87 -6.57 -6.69 19.85
N GLN A 88 -5.95 -7.48 18.98
CA GLN A 88 -5.22 -8.69 19.37
C GLN A 88 -4.07 -8.34 20.32
N ARG A 89 -3.23 -7.36 19.97
CA ARG A 89 -2.11 -6.92 20.80
C ARG A 89 -2.54 -6.44 22.18
N ASP A 90 -3.65 -5.70 22.25
CA ASP A 90 -4.21 -5.26 23.51
C ASP A 90 -4.76 -6.46 24.33
N PHE A 91 -5.45 -7.38 23.67
CA PHE A 91 -6.01 -8.59 24.27
C PHE A 91 -4.94 -9.47 24.94
N PHE A 92 -3.88 -9.85 24.23
CA PHE A 92 -2.90 -10.81 24.75
C PHE A 92 -1.73 -10.18 25.53
N GLY A 93 -1.59 -8.85 25.49
CA GLY A 93 -0.37 -8.19 25.96
C GLY A 93 -0.55 -6.79 26.54
N ALA A 94 -1.78 -6.33 26.75
CA ALA A 94 -2.09 -5.00 27.29
C ALA A 94 -1.33 -3.86 26.57
N HIS A 95 -1.12 -4.02 25.26
CA HIS A 95 -0.33 -3.09 24.47
C HIS A 95 -1.04 -1.78 24.12
N THR A 96 -2.30 -1.62 24.51
CA THR A 96 -3.15 -0.46 24.23
C THR A 96 -3.38 -0.21 22.73
N TYR A 97 -4.35 0.64 22.41
CA TYR A 97 -4.64 1.09 21.05
C TYR A 97 -5.30 2.47 21.03
N GLU A 98 -5.26 3.14 19.88
CA GLU A 98 -5.95 4.41 19.64
C GLU A 98 -7.34 4.19 19.02
N ARG A 99 -8.26 5.13 19.25
CA ARG A 99 -9.62 5.09 18.72
C ARG A 99 -9.86 6.21 17.72
N ILE A 100 -10.63 5.91 16.68
CA ILE A 100 -10.95 6.88 15.62
C ILE A 100 -11.91 8.00 16.05
N ASP A 101 -12.59 7.84 17.20
CA ASP A 101 -13.51 8.83 17.77
C ASP A 101 -12.85 9.68 18.87
N LYS A 102 -11.53 9.56 19.04
CA LYS A 102 -10.74 10.23 20.07
C LYS A 102 -9.57 10.99 19.44
N PRO A 103 -9.04 12.02 20.12
CA PRO A 103 -7.82 12.69 19.68
C PRO A 103 -6.67 11.70 19.45
N GLU A 104 -5.88 11.95 18.41
CA GLU A 104 -4.67 11.17 18.11
C GLU A 104 -3.69 11.26 19.29
N GLY A 105 -3.06 10.13 19.62
CA GLY A 105 -2.16 9.98 20.76
C GLY A 105 -2.85 9.61 22.08
N GLU A 106 -4.19 9.50 22.12
CA GLU A 106 -4.90 8.93 23.28
C GLU A 106 -4.97 7.39 23.19
N PHE A 107 -4.37 6.72 24.18
CA PHE A 107 -4.29 5.26 24.25
C PHE A 107 -5.32 4.66 25.21
N PHE A 108 -5.95 3.58 24.78
CA PHE A 108 -6.97 2.85 25.52
C PHE A 108 -6.52 1.41 25.73
N HIS A 109 -6.71 0.90 26.94
CA HIS A 109 -6.71 -0.53 27.23
C HIS A 109 -8.15 -0.98 27.41
N THR A 110 -8.50 -2.13 26.87
CA THR A 110 -9.78 -2.79 27.15
C THR A 110 -9.54 -4.00 28.03
N ASP A 111 -10.31 -4.13 29.11
CA ASP A 111 -10.39 -5.37 29.87
C ASP A 111 -11.21 -6.38 29.06
N TRP A 112 -10.51 -7.18 28.27
CA TRP A 112 -11.14 -8.18 27.43
C TRP A 112 -11.63 -9.38 28.26
N PRO A 113 -12.75 -10.01 27.89
CA PRO A 113 -13.25 -11.19 28.58
C PRO A 113 -12.26 -12.35 28.46
N GLU A 114 -12.08 -13.09 29.55
CA GLU A 114 -11.31 -14.33 29.57
C GLU A 114 -12.04 -15.38 28.73
N VAL A 115 -11.50 -15.66 27.54
CA VAL A 115 -12.08 -16.64 26.59
C VAL A 115 -11.24 -17.92 26.48
N ILE A 116 -10.13 -17.99 27.20
CA ILE A 116 -9.27 -19.16 27.31
C ILE A 116 -9.18 -19.51 28.79
N GLY A 117 -9.95 -20.52 29.20
CA GLY A 117 -9.81 -21.21 30.49
C GLY A 117 -9.10 -22.53 30.33
#